data_AF-A0A935QXU9-F1
#
_entry.id   AF-A0A935QXU9-F1
#
_cell.length_a   1.000
_cell.length_b   1.000
_cell.length_c   1.000
_cell.angle_alpha   90.00
_cell.angle_beta   90.00
_cell.angle_gamma   90.00
#
_symmetry.space_group_name_H-M   'P 1'
#
loop_
_entity.id
_entity.type
_entity.pdbx_description
1 polymer ?
#
loop_
_entity_poly.entity_id
_entity_poly.type
_entity_poly.pdbx_seq_one_letter_code
_entity_poly.pdbx_strand_id
1 'polypeptide(L)'
;MHRFDPRPLVCVNPITWRADLERADAEQNPGAVFLEHPDPRPLPGLASAQCRADGVLVVDELGEVPRDGMSRLLDRVLGPENYHAFEVQLYFMGLRENTNGRVEAWWGARAE
;
A
#
# COMPACT_ATOMS: atom_id res chain seq x y z
N MET A 1 27.76 -1.78 -1.84
CA MET A 1 27.49 -3.14 -1.33
C MET A 1 26.60 -2.98 -0.10
N HIS A 2 25.29 -3.20 -0.25
CA HIS A 2 24.35 -3.15 0.87
C HIS A 2 24.78 -4.19 1.92
N ARG A 3 24.95 -3.78 3.17
CA ARG A 3 25.15 -4.72 4.27
C ARG A 3 23.83 -5.45 4.49
N PHE A 4 23.87 -6.78 4.47
CA PHE A 4 22.75 -7.62 4.87
C PHE A 4 22.40 -7.32 6.33
N ASP A 5 21.16 -6.96 6.59
CA ASP A 5 20.62 -6.84 7.94
C ASP A 5 20.03 -8.21 8.33
N PRO A 6 20.60 -8.91 9.33
CA PRO A 6 20.14 -10.24 9.71
C PRO A 6 18.87 -10.22 10.56
N ARG A 7 18.37 -9.03 10.95
CA ARG A 7 17.17 -8.93 11.77
C ARG A 7 15.93 -9.33 10.96
N PRO A 8 14.94 -9.98 11.60
CA PRO A 8 13.67 -10.27 10.94
C PRO A 8 13.01 -9.00 10.42
N LEU A 9 12.49 -9.06 9.19
CA LEU A 9 11.67 -8.00 8.62
C LEU A 9 10.28 -8.05 9.27
N VAL A 10 9.79 -6.88 9.69
CA VAL A 10 8.43 -6.73 10.21
C VAL A 10 7.55 -6.23 9.07
N CYS A 11 6.50 -6.99 8.76
CA CYS A 11 5.43 -6.54 7.89
C CYS A 11 4.27 -6.00 8.73
N VAL A 12 3.70 -4.88 8.31
CA VAL A 12 2.46 -4.32 8.85
C VAL A 12 1.46 -4.24 7.72
N ASN A 13 0.30 -4.87 7.90
CA ASN A 13 -0.76 -4.83 6.90
C ASN A 13 -1.31 -3.39 6.81
N PRO A 14 -1.24 -2.72 5.65
CA PRO A 14 -1.62 -1.31 5.51
C PRO A 14 -3.14 -1.07 5.53
N ILE A 15 -3.96 -2.13 5.53
CA ILE A 15 -5.41 -2.04 5.67
C ILE A 15 -5.81 -2.13 7.14
N THR A 16 -5.21 -3.07 7.89
CA THR A 16 -5.61 -3.36 9.27
C THR A 16 -4.72 -2.72 10.34
N TRP A 17 -3.54 -2.25 9.93
CA TRP A 17 -2.47 -1.74 10.81
C TRP A 17 -1.95 -2.75 11.84
N ARG A 18 -2.15 -4.05 11.58
CA ARG A 18 -1.65 -5.15 12.42
C ARG A 18 -0.41 -5.79 11.79
N ALA A 19 0.47 -6.29 12.65
CA ALA A 19 1.66 -7.05 12.27
C ALA A 19 1.42 -8.57 12.45
N ASP A 20 0.26 -9.04 12.00
CA ASP A 20 -0.14 -10.46 11.99
C ASP A 20 -0.12 -11.02 10.56
N LEU A 21 -0.44 -12.31 10.40
CA LEU A 21 -0.46 -12.99 9.10
C LEU A 21 -1.87 -13.05 8.49
N GLU A 22 -2.83 -12.35 9.09
CA GLU A 22 -4.22 -12.34 8.65
C GLU A 22 -4.34 -11.59 7.32
N ARG A 23 -5.16 -12.15 6.42
CA ARG A 23 -5.53 -11.48 5.16
C ARG A 23 -6.51 -10.35 5.48
N ALA A 24 -6.29 -9.22 4.83
CA ALA A 24 -7.30 -8.18 4.68
C ALA A 24 -7.85 -8.23 3.25
N ASP A 25 -9.16 -8.33 3.14
CA ASP A 25 -9.85 -8.38 1.85
C ASP A 25 -9.85 -6.99 1.18
N ALA A 26 -9.94 -6.98 -0.15
CA ALA A 26 -9.82 -5.74 -0.92
C ALA A 26 -10.89 -4.71 -0.51
N GLU A 27 -12.11 -5.16 -0.21
CA GLU A 27 -13.24 -4.31 0.22
C GLU A 27 -12.96 -3.53 1.51
N GLN A 28 -12.01 -3.97 2.32
CA GLN A 28 -11.58 -3.28 3.53
C GLN A 28 -10.61 -2.13 3.22
N ASN A 29 -10.04 -2.06 2.02
CA ASN A 29 -9.16 -0.98 1.58
C ASN A 29 -9.98 0.31 1.37
N PRO A 30 -9.73 1.38 2.17
CA PRO A 30 -10.51 2.61 2.12
C PRO A 30 -10.29 3.43 0.85
N GLY A 31 -9.22 3.16 0.09
CA GLY A 31 -9.01 3.79 -1.21
C GLY A 31 -7.56 3.84 -1.66
N ALA A 32 -7.31 3.31 -2.84
CA ALA A 32 -6.13 3.67 -3.62
C ALA A 32 -6.30 5.06 -4.25
N VAL A 33 -5.21 5.81 -4.43
CA VAL A 33 -5.25 7.13 -5.08
C VAL A 33 -4.10 7.25 -6.07
N PHE A 34 -4.43 7.35 -7.35
CA PHE A 34 -3.45 7.51 -8.43
C PHE A 34 -3.18 8.99 -8.67
N LEU A 35 -2.16 9.54 -8.01
CA LEU A 35 -1.87 10.98 -7.94
C LEU A 35 -1.53 11.60 -9.29
N GLU A 36 -0.91 10.82 -10.17
CA GLU A 36 -0.55 11.25 -11.53
C GLU A 36 -1.69 11.05 -12.55
N HIS A 37 -2.82 10.47 -12.12
CA HIS A 37 -3.98 10.28 -12.98
C HIS A 37 -4.77 11.59 -13.11
N PRO A 38 -5.32 11.95 -14.29
CA PRO A 38 -6.11 13.18 -14.48
C PRO A 38 -7.33 13.29 -13.55
N ASP A 39 -7.84 12.16 -13.09
CA ASP A 39 -8.88 12.06 -12.06
C ASP A 39 -8.33 11.26 -10.86
N PRO A 40 -7.71 11.92 -9.86
CA PRO A 40 -7.08 11.27 -8.70
C PRO A 40 -8.09 11.02 -7.57
N ARG A 41 -9.30 10.60 -7.91
CA ARG A 41 -10.33 10.20 -6.93
C ARG A 41 -9.95 8.89 -6.22
N PRO A 42 -10.31 8.71 -4.94
CA PRO A 42 -10.12 7.44 -4.26
C PRO A 42 -10.85 6.28 -4.95
N LEU A 43 -10.17 5.14 -5.06
CA LEU A 43 -10.68 3.87 -5.56
C LEU A 43 -10.72 2.86 -4.40
N PRO A 44 -11.85 2.78 -3.66
CA PRO A 44 -12.01 1.78 -2.59
C PRO A 44 -12.06 0.38 -3.18
N GLY A 45 -11.70 -0.63 -2.40
CA GLY A 45 -11.83 -2.01 -2.86
C GLY A 45 -10.74 -2.48 -3.83
N LEU A 46 -9.67 -1.70 -4.06
CA LEU A 46 -8.76 -1.98 -5.17
C LEU A 46 -7.78 -3.12 -4.90
N ALA A 47 -7.27 -3.26 -3.68
CA ALA A 47 -6.18 -4.19 -3.40
C ALA A 47 -6.35 -4.88 -2.04
N SER A 48 -6.16 -6.19 -1.98
CA SER A 48 -6.01 -6.96 -0.74
C SER A 48 -4.65 -6.71 -0.10
N ALA A 49 -4.45 -7.23 1.11
CA ALA A 49 -3.14 -7.22 1.76
C ALA A 49 -2.99 -8.42 2.69
N GLN A 50 -1.86 -9.13 2.60
CA GLN A 50 -1.47 -10.15 3.57
C GLN A 50 0.04 -10.12 3.84
N CYS A 51 0.42 -10.03 5.11
CA CYS A 51 1.80 -10.19 5.52
C CYS A 51 2.22 -11.67 5.51
N ARG A 52 3.46 -11.93 5.11
CA ARG A 52 4.09 -13.25 5.17
C ARG A 52 5.13 -13.32 6.29
N ALA A 53 5.47 -14.55 6.69
CA ALA A 53 6.39 -14.80 7.81
C ALA A 53 7.81 -14.27 7.56
N ASP A 54 8.18 -14.04 6.31
CA ASP A 54 9.46 -13.44 5.88
C ASP A 54 9.42 -11.90 5.82
N GLY A 55 8.31 -11.29 6.25
CA GLY A 55 8.13 -9.84 6.27
C GLY A 55 7.72 -9.23 4.93
N VAL A 56 7.37 -10.04 3.93
CA VAL A 56 6.86 -9.57 2.64
C VAL A 56 5.36 -9.27 2.76
N LEU A 57 4.95 -8.11 2.23
CA LEU A 57 3.54 -7.81 1.98
C LEU A 57 3.14 -8.39 0.62
N VAL A 58 2.13 -9.24 0.61
CA VAL A 58 1.57 -9.85 -0.61
C VAL A 58 0.24 -9.21 -0.93
N VAL A 59 0.08 -8.84 -2.21
CA VAL A 59 -1.17 -8.39 -2.84
C VAL A 59 -1.56 -9.48 -3.83
N ASP A 60 -2.54 -10.29 -3.48
CA ASP A 60 -2.99 -11.42 -4.31
C ASP A 60 -4.36 -11.17 -4.97
N GLU A 61 -4.98 -10.05 -4.64
CA GLU A 61 -6.17 -9.54 -5.29
C GLU A 61 -5.94 -8.06 -5.59
N LEU A 62 -6.05 -7.71 -6.86
CA LEU A 62 -5.84 -6.36 -7.38
C LEU A 62 -6.86 -6.10 -8.48
N GLY A 63 -7.67 -5.07 -8.30
CA GLY A 63 -8.62 -4.57 -9.27
C GLY A 63 -7.96 -3.84 -10.44
N GLU A 64 -8.77 -3.21 -11.29
CA GLU A 64 -8.27 -2.50 -12.46
C GLU A 64 -7.49 -1.24 -12.05
N VAL A 65 -6.18 -1.28 -12.27
CA VAL A 65 -5.31 -0.13 -12.05
C VAL A 65 -5.39 0.83 -13.25
N PRO A 66 -5.63 2.14 -13.03
CA PRO A 66 -5.53 3.13 -14.09
C PRO A 66 -4.13 3.14 -14.71
N ARG A 67 -4.03 2.86 -16.02
CA ARG A 67 -2.78 2.91 -16.80
C ARG A 67 -2.87 3.97 -17.89
N ASP A 68 -1.97 4.94 -17.85
CA ASP A 68 -1.78 5.91 -18.93
C ASP A 68 -0.99 5.30 -20.11
N GLY A 69 -0.77 6.09 -21.17
CA GLY A 69 -0.06 5.62 -22.37
C GLY A 69 1.37 5.16 -22.09
N MET A 70 2.09 5.85 -21.21
CA MET A 70 3.47 5.51 -20.85
C MET A 70 3.54 4.26 -19.96
N SER A 71 2.61 4.11 -19.02
CA SER A 71 2.49 2.92 -18.18
C SER A 71 2.24 1.67 -19.02
N ARG A 72 1.36 1.75 -20.03
CA ARG A 72 1.08 0.63 -20.95
C ARG A 72 2.28 0.28 -21.84
N LEU A 73 3.17 1.23 -22.11
CA LEU A 73 4.42 0.96 -22.81
C LEU A 73 5.41 0.24 -21.89
N LEU A 74 5.53 0.71 -20.64
CA LEU A 74 6.36 0.07 -19.62
C LEU A 74 5.89 -1.37 -19.33
N ASP A 75 4.58 -1.64 -19.28
CA ASP A 75 4.04 -2.99 -19.09
C ASP A 75 4.55 -3.98 -20.18
N ARG A 76 4.77 -3.49 -21.41
CA ARG A 76 5.34 -4.33 -22.50
C ARG A 76 6.84 -4.61 -22.34
N VAL A 77 7.56 -3.72 -21.66
CA VAL A 77 9.03 -3.80 -21.50
C VAL A 77 9.41 -4.51 -20.21
N LEU A 78 8.67 -4.28 -19.14
CA LEU A 78 8.97 -4.76 -17.78
C LEU A 78 7.99 -5.86 -17.30
N GLY A 79 6.92 -6.11 -18.06
CA GLY A 79 5.87 -7.06 -17.70
C GLY A 79 4.66 -6.39 -17.03
N PRO A 80 3.46 -6.97 -17.18
CA PRO A 80 2.20 -6.37 -16.70
C PRO A 80 2.08 -6.31 -15.17
N GLU A 81 2.90 -7.10 -14.45
CA GLU A 81 2.93 -7.14 -12.99
C GLU A 81 3.96 -6.17 -12.38
N ASN A 82 4.51 -5.26 -13.19
CA ASN A 82 5.32 -4.17 -12.68
C ASN A 82 4.41 -3.04 -12.14
N TYR A 83 4.36 -2.95 -10.81
CA TYR A 83 3.56 -1.97 -10.08
C TYR A 83 4.39 -0.90 -9.38
N HIS A 84 5.69 -0.82 -9.70
CA HIS A 84 6.67 -0.03 -8.94
C HIS A 84 6.35 1.47 -8.86
N ALA A 85 5.63 2.00 -9.86
CA ALA A 85 5.22 3.40 -9.89
C ALA A 85 4.13 3.77 -8.87
N PHE A 86 3.41 2.80 -8.31
CA PHE A 86 2.20 3.07 -7.51
C PHE A 86 1.97 2.12 -6.33
N GLU A 87 3.00 1.41 -5.86
CA GLU A 87 2.92 0.49 -4.72
C GLU A 87 2.32 1.16 -3.47
N VAL A 88 2.78 2.38 -3.17
CA VAL A 88 2.27 3.20 -2.04
C VAL A 88 0.84 3.69 -2.32
N GLN A 89 0.55 3.98 -3.58
CA GLN A 89 -0.74 4.54 -4.01
C GLN A 89 -1.89 3.54 -3.85
N LEU A 90 -1.60 2.22 -3.84
CA LEU A 90 -2.60 1.17 -3.57
C LEU A 90 -3.28 1.27 -2.20
N TYR A 91 -2.62 1.91 -1.22
CA TYR A 91 -3.12 2.01 0.16
C TYR A 91 -3.17 3.46 0.68
N PHE A 92 -3.19 4.44 -0.23
CA PHE A 92 -3.01 5.85 0.09
C PHE A 92 -3.98 6.37 1.16
N MET A 93 -5.28 6.06 1.06
CA MET A 93 -6.27 6.55 2.02
C MET A 93 -6.06 5.95 3.41
N GLY A 94 -5.73 4.66 3.51
CA GLY A 94 -5.41 4.03 4.78
C GLY A 94 -4.16 4.65 5.40
N LEU A 95 -3.10 4.84 4.61
CA LEU A 95 -1.86 5.50 5.03
C LEU A 95 -2.14 6.91 5.57
N ARG A 96 -2.99 7.67 4.89
CA ARG A 96 -3.41 9.01 5.31
C ARG A 96 -4.13 8.98 6.66
N GLU A 97 -5.12 8.11 6.81
CA GLU A 97 -5.89 7.95 8.05
C GLU A 97 -4.98 7.58 9.23
N ASN A 98 -4.10 6.59 9.03
CA ASN A 98 -3.17 6.15 10.07
C ASN A 98 -2.13 7.22 10.44
N THR A 99 -1.62 7.93 9.43
CA THR A 99 -0.68 9.04 9.66
C THR A 99 -1.31 10.13 10.50
N ASN A 100 -2.55 10.54 10.17
CA ASN A 100 -3.30 11.52 10.95
C ASN A 100 -3.49 11.05 12.40
N GLY A 101 -3.95 9.82 12.62
CA GLY A 101 -4.16 9.29 13.97
C GLY A 101 -2.87 9.24 14.81
N ARG A 102 -1.73 8.88 14.21
CA ARG A 102 -0.43 8.87 14.91
C ARG A 102 0.06 10.28 15.24
N VAL A 103 -0.13 11.21 14.31
CA VAL A 103 0.17 12.62 14.48
C VAL A 103 -0.66 13.18 15.65
N GLU A 104 -1.98 13.03 15.61
CA GLU A 104 -2.88 13.48 16.67
C GLU A 104 -2.52 12.89 18.04
N ALA A 105 -2.24 11.59 18.12
CA ALA A 105 -1.80 10.94 19.35
C ALA A 105 -0.48 11.52 19.89
N TRP A 106 0.47 11.84 19.02
CA TRP A 106 1.74 12.46 19.42
C TRP A 106 1.53 13.86 20.00
N TRP A 107 0.65 14.68 19.41
CA TRP A 107 0.32 16.00 19.95
C TRP A 107 -0.44 15.90 21.27
N GLY A 108 -1.41 14.99 21.37
CA GLY A 108 -2.19 14.75 22.59
C GLY A 108 -1.31 14.37 23.78
N ALA A 109 -0.37 13.43 23.58
CA ALA A 109 0.56 12.98 24.61
C ALA A 109 1.56 14.04 25.09
N ARG A 110 1.64 15.20 24.42
CA ARG A 110 2.52 16.32 24.77
C ARG A 110 1.76 17.51 25.37
N ALA A 111 0.43 17.49 25.33
CA ALA A 111 -0.42 18.52 25.91
C ALA A 111 -0.76 18.22 27.39
N GLU A 112 -0.45 17.01 27.87
CA GLU A 112 -0.49 16.56 29.26
C GLU A 112 0.88 16.70 29.93
#